data_AF-A0A7J3ZKA1-F1
#
_entry.id   AF-A0A7J3ZKA1-F1
#
_cell.length_a   1.000
_cell.length_b   1.000
_cell.length_c   1.000
_cell.angle_alpha   90.00
_cell.angle_beta   90.00
_cell.angle_gamma   90.00
#
_symmetry.space_group_name_H-M   'P 1'
#
loop_
_entity.id
_entity.type
_entity.pdbx_description
1 polymer ?
#
loop_
_entity_poly.entity_id
_entity_poly.type
_entity_poly.pdbx_seq_one_letter_code
_entity_poly.pdbx_strand_id
1 'polypeptide(L)'
;MALEKVRSNSTTRVNVYFIEGLAMNNMLLEASASECEEGKGLRVVAVDRSGRRLLTPCIDRRAVDKILLTLRLYMQWSRSIVKQDEQT
;
A
#
# COMPACT_ATOMS: atom_id res chain seq x y z
N MET A 1 31.28 -1.31 -15.97
CA MET A 1 30.76 -1.43 -14.59
C MET A 1 29.27 -1.08 -14.62
N ALA A 2 28.40 -2.08 -14.73
CA ALA A 2 26.96 -1.89 -14.60
C ALA A 2 26.59 -2.31 -13.17
N LEU A 3 26.30 -1.34 -12.30
CA LEU A 3 25.66 -1.60 -11.02
C LEU A 3 24.19 -1.86 -11.33
N GLU A 4 23.85 -3.13 -11.55
CA GLU A 4 22.46 -3.55 -11.58
C GLU A 4 21.80 -3.21 -10.25
N LYS A 5 20.85 -2.29 -10.35
CA LYS A 5 19.99 -1.78 -9.29
C LYS A 5 19.36 -2.98 -8.58
N VAL A 6 19.87 -3.34 -7.42
CA VAL A 6 19.25 -4.33 -6.52
C VAL A 6 17.88 -3.80 -6.15
N ARG A 7 16.87 -4.19 -6.92
CA ARG A 7 15.46 -3.93 -6.65
C ARG A 7 15.10 -4.84 -5.48
N SER A 8 15.45 -4.42 -4.28
CA SER A 8 15.13 -5.11 -3.04
C SER A 8 13.61 -5.16 -2.93
N ASN A 9 13.03 -6.29 -3.33
CA ASN A 9 11.60 -6.56 -3.23
C ASN A 9 11.29 -7.01 -1.79
N SER A 10 11.65 -6.15 -0.82
CA SER A 10 11.44 -6.42 0.60
C SER A 10 9.94 -6.43 0.88
N THR A 11 9.47 -7.53 1.47
CA THR A 11 8.08 -7.68 1.91
C THR A 11 8.03 -7.39 3.41
N THR A 12 7.26 -6.38 3.82
CA THR A 12 7.16 -5.95 5.22
C THR A 12 5.74 -6.13 5.73
N ARG A 13 5.58 -6.75 6.90
CA ARG A 13 4.28 -6.86 7.57
C ARG A 13 3.98 -5.58 8.34
N VAL A 14 2.82 -4.98 8.12
CA VAL A 14 2.41 -3.69 8.71
C VAL A 14 0.94 -3.72 9.12
N ASN A 15 0.51 -2.80 9.98
CA ASN A 15 -0.90 -2.62 10.30
C ASN A 15 -1.61 -1.78 9.20
N VAL A 16 -2.92 -1.92 9.07
CA VAL A 16 -3.79 -1.13 8.18
C VAL A 16 -3.57 0.37 8.35
N TYR A 17 -3.50 0.87 9.60
CA TYR A 17 -3.29 2.30 9.87
C TYR A 17 -2.00 2.86 9.25
N PHE A 18 -0.95 2.04 9.14
CA PHE A 18 0.29 2.44 8.49
C PHE A 18 0.08 2.65 6.99
N ILE A 19 -0.65 1.74 6.33
CA ILE A 19 -0.97 1.85 4.90
C ILE A 19 -1.89 3.04 4.64
N GLU A 20 -2.87 3.29 5.50
CA GLU A 20 -3.73 4.48 5.42
C GLU A 20 -2.93 5.78 5.53
N GLY A 21 -2.00 5.86 6.49
CA GLY A 21 -1.08 7.00 6.61
C GLY A 21 -0.27 7.22 5.33
N LEU A 22 0.26 6.16 4.72
CA LEU A 22 0.97 6.28 3.42
C LEU A 22 0.05 6.78 2.30
N ALA A 23 -1.19 6.28 2.23
CA ALA A 23 -2.16 6.71 1.22
C ALA A 23 -2.52 8.20 1.35
N MET A 24 -2.75 8.66 2.59
CA MET A 24 -3.07 10.06 2.90
C MET A 24 -1.91 11.01 2.56
N ASN A 25 -0.66 10.55 2.66
CA ASN A 25 0.53 11.34 2.38
C ASN A 25 1.04 11.18 0.93
N ASN A 26 0.22 10.64 0.02
CA ASN A 26 0.59 10.40 -1.38
C ASN A 26 1.84 9.51 -1.55
N MET A 27 2.17 8.68 -0.55
CA MET A 27 3.33 7.78 -0.56
C MET A 27 2.98 6.36 -1.01
N LEU A 28 1.70 6.04 -1.14
CA LEU A 28 1.22 4.76 -1.65
C LEU A 28 1.02 4.80 -3.17
N LEU A 29 1.60 3.84 -3.89
CA LEU A 29 1.50 3.71 -5.33
C LEU A 29 0.23 2.95 -5.74
N GLU A 30 -0.02 1.80 -5.09
CA GLU A 30 -1.19 0.96 -5.33
C GLU A 30 -1.54 0.12 -4.09
N ALA A 31 -2.79 -0.33 -4.03
CA ALA A 31 -3.29 -1.25 -3.01
C ALA A 31 -4.28 -2.25 -3.62
N SER A 32 -4.19 -3.50 -3.22
CA SER A 32 -5.05 -4.61 -3.65
C SER A 32 -5.31 -5.57 -2.48
N ALA A 33 -6.19 -6.55 -2.71
CA ALA A 33 -6.39 -7.66 -1.78
C ALA A 33 -5.71 -8.92 -2.31
N SER A 34 -5.19 -9.74 -1.40
CA SER A 34 -4.81 -11.12 -1.70
C SER A 34 -5.43 -12.07 -0.69
N GLU A 35 -5.71 -13.31 -1.11
CA GLU A 35 -6.19 -14.33 -0.20
C GLU A 35 -5.14 -14.69 0.85
N CYS A 36 -5.63 -15.02 2.04
CA CYS A 36 -4.83 -15.67 3.06
C CYS A 36 -4.82 -17.19 2.87
N GLU A 37 -3.80 -17.84 3.43
CA GLU A 37 -3.73 -19.29 3.41
C GLU A 37 -5.00 -19.89 4.03
N GLU A 38 -5.48 -20.99 3.45
CA GLU A 38 -6.67 -21.73 3.88
C GLU A 38 -7.99 -20.94 3.83
N GLY A 39 -8.09 -19.86 3.05
CA GLY A 39 -9.34 -19.14 2.84
C GLY A 39 -9.85 -18.36 4.07
N LYS A 40 -8.99 -18.18 5.09
CA LYS A 40 -9.29 -17.48 6.36
C LYS A 40 -9.28 -15.96 6.22
N GLY A 41 -9.94 -15.45 5.18
CA GLY A 41 -10.07 -14.03 4.90
C GLY A 41 -9.09 -13.50 3.86
N LEU A 42 -8.98 -12.18 3.82
CA LEU A 42 -8.15 -11.44 2.87
C LEU A 42 -7.09 -10.65 3.65
N ARG A 43 -6.03 -10.24 2.97
CA ARG A 43 -5.10 -9.23 3.45
C ARG A 43 -4.98 -8.12 2.42
N VAL A 44 -4.65 -6.92 2.87
CA VAL A 44 -4.27 -5.83 1.97
C VAL A 44 -2.81 -6.00 1.60
N VAL A 45 -2.55 -5.91 0.30
CA VAL A 45 -1.24 -5.83 -0.31
C VAL A 45 -1.09 -4.42 -0.86
N ALA A 46 -0.08 -3.69 -0.41
CA ALA A 46 0.17 -2.35 -0.91
C ALA A 46 1.61 -2.19 -1.39
N VAL A 47 1.82 -1.30 -2.34
CA VAL A 47 3.14 -0.94 -2.84
C VAL A 47 3.34 0.54 -2.58
N ASP A 48 4.42 0.89 -1.89
CA ASP A 48 4.77 2.30 -1.69
C ASP A 48 5.55 2.86 -2.89
N ARG A 49 5.73 4.19 -2.94
CA ARG A 49 6.46 4.84 -4.03
C ARG A 49 7.95 4.45 -4.11
N SER A 50 8.51 3.83 -3.07
CA SER A 50 9.87 3.28 -3.09
C SER A 50 9.93 1.85 -3.67
N GLY A 51 8.77 1.26 -4.00
CA GLY A 51 8.64 -0.08 -4.54
C GLY A 51 8.63 -1.17 -3.47
N ARG A 52 8.51 -0.83 -2.19
CA ARG A 52 8.41 -1.83 -1.11
C ARG A 52 7.00 -2.40 -1.06
N ARG A 53 6.91 -3.72 -0.87
CA ARG A 53 5.64 -4.44 -0.76
C ARG A 53 5.25 -4.57 0.71
N LEU A 54 4.09 -4.05 1.07
CA LEU A 54 3.55 -4.03 2.41
C LEU A 54 2.37 -4.99 2.51
N LEU A 55 2.33 -5.81 3.55
CA LEU A 55 1.28 -6.79 3.79
C LEU A 55 0.64 -6.55 5.15
N THR A 56 -0.69 -6.55 5.19
CA THR A 56 -1.40 -6.60 6.47
C THR A 56 -1.50 -8.03 7.00
N PRO A 57 -1.82 -8.21 8.30
CA PRO A 57 -2.41 -9.45 8.78
C PRO A 57 -3.67 -9.82 8.00
N CYS A 58 -4.05 -11.10 8.08
CA CYS A 58 -5.33 -11.58 7.58
C CYS A 58 -6.46 -10.96 8.37
N ILE A 59 -7.47 -10.48 7.65
CA ILE A 59 -8.63 -9.79 8.19
C ILE A 59 -9.89 -10.24 7.46
N ASP A 60 -11.05 -9.93 8.05
CA ASP A 60 -12.34 -10.29 7.47
C ASP A 60 -12.52 -9.70 6.06
N ARG A 61 -13.14 -10.47 5.17
CA ARG A 61 -13.33 -10.11 3.77
C ARG A 61 -14.08 -8.79 3.61
N ARG A 62 -15.16 -8.57 4.39
CA ARG A 62 -15.94 -7.32 4.33
C ARG A 62 -15.15 -6.14 4.86
N ALA A 63 -14.23 -6.36 5.81
CA ALA A 63 -13.35 -5.32 6.31
C ALA A 63 -12.33 -4.88 5.23
N VAL A 64 -11.75 -5.83 4.48
CA VAL A 64 -10.81 -5.52 3.39
C VAL A 64 -11.45 -4.67 2.31
N ASP A 65 -12.67 -4.99 1.88
CA ASP A 65 -13.35 -4.21 0.85
C ASP A 65 -13.54 -2.74 1.27
N LYS A 66 -13.91 -2.52 2.53
CA LYS A 66 -14.01 -1.16 3.11
C LYS A 66 -12.66 -0.45 3.16
N ILE A 67 -11.61 -1.15 3.59
CA ILE A 67 -10.25 -0.59 3.64
C ILE A 67 -9.78 -0.20 2.25
N LEU A 68 -9.96 -1.05 1.23
CA LEU A 68 -9.55 -0.74 -0.13
C LEU A 68 -10.31 0.47 -0.70
N LEU A 69 -11.59 0.62 -0.40
CA LEU A 69 -12.35 1.81 -0.78
C LEU A 69 -11.78 3.07 -0.11
N THR A 70 -11.52 3.01 1.20
CA THR A 70 -10.90 4.11 1.96
C THR A 70 -9.53 4.48 1.38
N LEU A 71 -8.67 3.50 1.08
CA LEU A 71 -7.35 3.73 0.49
C LEU A 71 -7.46 4.41 -0.88
N ARG A 72 -8.40 4.00 -1.73
CA ARG A 72 -8.64 4.66 -3.03
C ARG A 72 -9.02 6.13 -2.84
N LEU A 73 -9.93 6.42 -1.91
CA LEU A 73 -10.35 7.80 -1.61
C LEU A 73 -9.18 8.63 -1.09
N TYR A 74 -8.38 8.09 -0.17
CA TYR A 74 -7.19 8.77 0.36
C TYR A 74 -6.13 9.01 -0.70
N MET A 75 -5.87 8.05 -1.59
CA MET A 75 -4.93 8.22 -2.70
C MET A 75 -5.40 9.27 -3.71
N GLN A 76 -6.71 9.33 -4.00
CA GLN A 76 -7.27 10.36 -4.87
C GLN A 76 -7.18 11.74 -4.21
N TRP A 77 -7.58 11.84 -2.94
CA TRP A 77 -7.50 13.08 -2.17
C TRP A 77 -6.07 13.58 -2.04
N SER A 78 -5.13 12.72 -1.65
CA SER A 78 -3.74 13.12 -1.41
C SER A 78 -3.05 13.63 -2.68
N ARG A 79 -3.36 13.07 -3.85
CA ARG A 79 -2.87 13.60 -5.14
C ARG A 79 -3.36 15.02 -5.44
N SER A 80 -4.51 15.42 -4.91
CA SER A 80 -5.08 16.76 -5.14
C SER A 80 -4.52 17.83 -4.21
N ILE A 81 -3.98 17.45 -3.05
CA ILE A 81 -3.53 18.39 -2.02
C ILE A 81 -2.03 18.33 -1.73
N VAL A 82 -1.41 17.17 -1.88
CA VAL A 82 0.03 17.00 -1.73
C VAL A 82 0.64 17.38 -3.07
N LYS A 83 1.07 18.64 -3.17
CA LYS A 83 1.99 19.05 -4.24
C LYS A 83 3.19 18.12 -4.14
N GLN A 84 3.43 17.33 -5.18
CA GLN A 84 4.73 16.69 -5.31
C GLN A 84 5.68 17.88 -5.45
N ASP A 85 6.55 18.11 -4.47
CA ASP A 85 7.62 19.08 -4.63
C ASP A 85 8.36 18.64 -5.89
N GLU A 86 8.10 19.34 -6.99
CA GLU A 86 8.85 19.21 -8.23
C GLU A 86 10.27 19.54 -7.84
N GLN A 87 11.10 18.50 -7.76
CA GLN A 87 12.50 18.61 -7.44
C GLN A 87 13.13 19.64 -8.38
N THR A 88 13.49 20.77 -7.77
CA THR A 88 14.34 21.82 -8.33
C THR A 88 15.78 21.36 -8.31
#